data_AF-A0A060BU87-F1
#
_entry.id   AF-A0A060BU87-F1
#
_cell.length_a   1.000
_cell.length_b   1.000
_cell.length_c   1.000
_cell.angle_alpha   90.00
_cell.angle_beta   90.00
_cell.angle_gamma   90.00
#
_symmetry.space_group_name_H-M   'P 1'
#
loop_
_entity.id
_entity.type
_entity.pdbx_description
1 polymer ?
#
loop_
_entity_poly.entity_id
_entity_poly.type
_entity_poly.pdbx_seq_one_letter_code
_entity_poly.pdbx_strand_id
1 'polypeptide(L)'
;MLHQKLALRDANGHLAGADAILDFSDPAAVRWYEARLAELLRQGVAAIKADFGEAAPLDAVYHAGHSGWLEHNLYPLRYNKAAYE
;
A
#
# COMPACT_ATOMS: atom_id res chain seq x y z
N MET A 1 -8.36 4.47 -5.86
CA MET A 1 -6.92 4.74 -5.58
C MET A 1 -6.24 5.67 -6.59
N LEU A 2 -6.31 5.44 -7.91
CA LEU A 2 -5.55 6.23 -8.91
C LEU A 2 -5.92 7.72 -8.95
N HIS A 3 -7.22 8.04 -9.06
CA HIS A 3 -7.69 9.44 -9.03
C HIS A 3 -7.44 10.13 -7.68
N GLN A 4 -7.29 9.34 -6.62
CA GLN A 4 -7.01 9.81 -5.26
C GLN A 4 -5.50 9.88 -4.96
N LYS A 5 -4.64 9.57 -5.96
CA LYS A 5 -3.18 9.61 -5.85
C LYS A 5 -2.59 8.75 -4.71
N LEU A 6 -3.22 7.61 -4.42
CA LEU A 6 -2.80 6.70 -3.33
C LEU A 6 -1.78 5.64 -3.75
N ALA A 7 -1.38 5.63 -5.03
CA ALA A 7 -0.49 4.62 -5.59
C ALA A 7 0.95 5.15 -5.67
N LEU A 8 1.93 4.28 -5.44
CA LEU A 8 3.34 4.56 -5.60
C LEU A 8 3.67 5.00 -7.03
N ARG A 9 4.51 6.03 -7.11
CA ARG A 9 4.96 6.60 -8.37
C ARG A 9 6.49 6.72 -8.40
N ASP A 10 7.06 6.62 -9.59
CA ASP A 10 8.47 6.89 -9.80
C ASP A 10 8.77 8.40 -9.72
N ALA A 11 10.04 8.78 -9.83
CA ALA A 11 10.46 10.18 -9.83
C ALA A 11 9.91 11.01 -11.00
N ASN A 12 9.44 10.36 -12.07
CA ASN A 12 8.83 11.01 -13.23
C ASN A 12 7.30 11.14 -13.08
N GLY A 13 6.73 10.62 -12.00
CA GLY A 13 5.30 10.63 -11.73
C GLY A 13 4.52 9.50 -12.42
N HIS A 14 5.18 8.54 -13.05
CA HIS A 14 4.54 7.33 -13.58
C HIS A 14 4.26 6.33 -12.46
N LEU A 15 3.46 5.30 -12.72
CA LEU A 15 3.32 4.20 -11.76
C LEU A 15 4.65 3.45 -11.65
N ALA A 16 5.07 3.15 -10.42
CA ALA A 16 6.34 2.48 -10.16
C ALA A 16 6.31 0.95 -10.39
N GLY A 17 5.25 0.44 -11.02
CA GLY A 17 5.08 -0.99 -11.30
C GLY A 17 4.14 -1.19 -12.49
N ALA A 18 4.11 -2.43 -13.00
CA ALA A 18 3.17 -2.81 -14.05
C ALA A 18 1.71 -2.63 -13.60
N ASP A 19 1.45 -2.95 -12.32
CA ASP A 19 0.22 -2.64 -11.62
C ASP A 19 0.43 -1.49 -10.63
N ALA A 20 -0.67 -0.82 -10.28
CA ALA A 20 -0.64 0.23 -9.28
C ALA A 20 -0.56 -0.36 -7.86
N ILE A 21 0.47 0.04 -7.12
CA ILE A 21 0.78 -0.45 -5.76
C ILE A 21 0.40 0.63 -4.76
N LEU A 22 -0.36 0.31 -3.72
CA LEU A 22 -0.74 1.27 -2.67
C LEU A 22 0.48 1.75 -1.88
N ASP A 23 0.55 3.04 -1.58
CA ASP A 23 1.59 3.60 -0.72
C ASP A 23 1.19 3.48 0.77
N PHE A 24 1.54 2.37 1.42
CA PHE A 24 1.25 2.18 2.86
C PHE A 24 2.09 3.07 3.79
N SER A 25 2.94 3.95 3.25
CA SER A 25 3.57 5.02 4.02
C SER A 25 2.70 6.29 4.08
N ASP A 26 1.66 6.39 3.24
CA ASP A 26 0.65 7.45 3.26
C ASP A 26 -0.55 7.06 4.16
N PRO A 27 -0.82 7.82 5.25
CA PRO A 27 -2.00 7.58 6.09
C PRO A 27 -3.33 7.62 5.33
N ALA A 28 -3.44 8.35 4.22
CA ALA A 28 -4.64 8.37 3.39
C ALA A 28 -4.85 7.05 2.64
N ALA A 29 -3.78 6.42 2.16
CA ALA A 29 -3.85 5.12 1.51
C ALA A 29 -4.18 4.00 2.51
N VAL A 30 -3.61 4.08 3.72
CA VAL A 30 -3.93 3.17 4.84
C VAL A 30 -5.43 3.23 5.16
N ARG A 31 -5.97 4.42 5.45
CA ARG A 31 -7.42 4.60 5.72
C ARG A 31 -8.30 4.12 4.58
N TRP A 32 -7.86 4.34 3.34
CA TRP A 32 -8.61 3.88 2.16
C TRP A 32 -8.68 2.34 2.12
N TYR A 33 -7.57 1.66 2.39
CA TYR A 33 -7.46 0.20 2.39
C TYR A 33 -8.25 -0.42 3.55
N GLU A 34 -8.08 0.07 4.77
CA GLU A 34 -8.85 -0.35 5.96
C GLU A 34 -10.36 -0.23 5.72
N ALA A 35 -10.81 0.87 5.11
CA ALA A 35 -12.23 1.05 4.78
C ALA A 35 -12.75 -0.01 3.79
N ARG A 36 -11.91 -0.53 2.88
CA ARG A 36 -12.29 -1.65 1.98
C ARG A 36 -12.38 -2.96 2.75
N LEU A 37 -11.42 -3.25 3.64
CA LEU A 37 -11.49 -4.44 4.48
C LEU A 37 -12.71 -4.42 5.40
N ALA A 38 -12.97 -3.29 6.06
CA ALA A 38 -14.11 -3.12 6.95
C ALA A 38 -15.45 -3.36 6.23
N GLU A 39 -15.55 -3.01 4.94
CA GLU A 39 -16.74 -3.29 4.13
C GLU A 39 -16.97 -4.79 3.94
N LEU A 40 -15.91 -5.58 3.71
CA LEU A 40 -15.99 -7.04 3.61
C LEU A 40 -16.33 -7.68 4.96
N LEU A 41 -15.70 -7.21 6.04
CA LEU A 41 -15.96 -7.71 7.39
C LEU A 41 -17.43 -7.47 7.81
N ARG A 42 -18.01 -6.31 7.47
CA ARG A 42 -19.44 -6.02 7.71
C ARG A 42 -20.38 -6.95 6.95
N GLN A 43 -19.93 -7.55 5.84
CA GLN A 43 -20.70 -8.56 5.10
C GLN A 43 -20.59 -9.97 5.69
N GLY A 44 -19.81 -10.15 6.77
CA GLY A 44 -19.64 -11.43 7.45
C GLY A 44 -18.44 -12.26 7.00
N VAL A 45 -17.51 -11.68 6.22
CA VAL A 45 -16.21 -12.33 5.95
C VAL A 45 -15.48 -12.54 7.27
N ALA A 46 -15.13 -13.80 7.57
CA ALA A 46 -14.52 -14.17 8.85
C ALA A 46 -12.99 -14.00 8.88
N ALA A 47 -12.32 -14.04 7.72
CA ALA A 47 -10.88 -13.89 7.60
C ALA A 47 -10.51 -13.41 6.20
N ILE A 48 -9.42 -12.64 6.12
CA ILE A 48 -8.83 -12.17 4.86
C ILE A 48 -7.36 -12.58 4.87
N LYS A 49 -6.90 -13.28 3.83
CA LYS A 49 -5.48 -13.59 3.65
C LYS A 49 -4.78 -12.35 3.08
N ALA A 50 -3.88 -11.76 3.84
CA ALA A 50 -2.94 -10.76 3.34
C ALA A 50 -1.83 -11.49 2.56
N ASP A 51 -1.77 -11.27 1.24
CA ASP A 51 -0.83 -11.94 0.32
C ASP A 51 0.07 -10.89 -0.35
N PHE A 52 1.20 -11.32 -0.91
CA PHE A 52 2.24 -10.45 -1.49
C PHE A 52 2.90 -9.49 -0.47
N GLY A 53 3.45 -8.39 -0.98
CA GLY A 53 4.15 -7.34 -0.25
C GLY A 53 5.67 -7.36 -0.43
N GLU A 54 6.23 -8.43 -1.00
CA GLU A 54 7.68 -8.66 -1.13
C GLU A 54 8.37 -7.87 -2.25
N ALA A 55 7.60 -7.32 -3.20
CA ALA A 55 8.13 -6.72 -4.43
C ALA A 55 7.85 -5.22 -4.54
N ALA A 56 7.83 -4.50 -3.41
CA ALA A 56 7.59 -3.06 -3.44
C ALA A 56 8.71 -2.32 -4.21
N PRO A 57 8.43 -1.36 -5.11
CA PRO A 57 9.44 -0.85 -6.04
C PRO A 57 10.55 -0.06 -5.34
N LEU A 58 11.79 -0.29 -5.79
CA LEU A 58 12.99 0.39 -5.26
C LEU A 58 13.14 1.83 -5.76
N ASP A 59 12.54 2.13 -6.91
CA ASP A 59 12.57 3.42 -7.60
C ASP A 59 11.31 4.27 -7.34
N ALA A 60 10.40 3.79 -6.50
CA ALA A 60 9.23 4.55 -6.07
C ALA A 60 9.59 5.67 -5.08
N VAL A 61 8.83 6.76 -5.16
CA VAL A 61 8.81 7.86 -4.19
C VAL A 61 7.68 7.59 -3.20
N TYR A 62 8.05 7.25 -1.96
CA TYR A 62 7.11 6.96 -0.87
C TYR A 62 6.76 8.23 -0.10
N HIS A 63 5.52 8.34 0.38
CA HIS A 63 5.02 9.46 1.19
C HIS A 63 5.86 9.71 2.46
N ALA A 64 6.40 8.67 3.10
CA ALA A 64 7.27 8.82 4.27
C ALA A 64 8.59 9.56 3.99
N GLY A 65 8.94 9.80 2.72
CA GLY A 65 10.17 10.50 2.33
C GLY A 65 11.43 9.63 2.44
N HIS A 66 11.29 8.35 2.77
CA HIS A 66 12.38 7.38 2.73
C HIS A 66 12.65 6.90 1.30
N SER A 67 13.86 6.38 1.07
CA SER A 67 14.18 5.75 -0.21
C SER A 67 13.43 4.43 -0.38
N GLY A 68 13.15 4.05 -1.64
CA GLY A 68 12.56 2.75 -1.95
C GLY A 68 13.41 1.57 -1.48
N TRP A 69 14.72 1.75 -1.28
CA TRP A 69 15.58 0.73 -0.65
C TRP A 69 15.18 0.40 0.79
N LEU A 70 14.83 1.40 1.59
CA LEU A 70 14.35 1.17 2.95
C LEU A 70 12.93 0.64 2.92
N GLU A 71 12.07 1.27 2.12
CA GLU A 71 10.65 0.93 2.08
C GLU A 71 10.40 -0.44 1.45
N HIS A 72 11.27 -0.96 0.58
CA HIS A 72 11.12 -2.31 0.00
C HIS A 72 10.94 -3.40 1.07
N ASN A 73 11.82 -3.42 2.06
CA ASN A 73 11.75 -4.39 3.17
C ASN A 73 10.74 -3.97 4.25
N LEU A 74 10.41 -2.69 4.36
CA LEU A 74 9.43 -2.19 5.33
C LEU A 74 7.99 -2.37 4.84
N TYR A 75 7.79 -2.48 3.53
CA TYR A 75 6.49 -2.55 2.89
C TYR A 75 5.63 -3.70 3.41
N PRO A 76 6.12 -4.96 3.51
CA PRO A 76 5.34 -6.04 4.12
C PRO A 76 4.90 -5.71 5.54
N LEU A 77 5.73 -5.05 6.36
CA LEU A 77 5.38 -4.70 7.74
C LEU A 77 4.24 -3.67 7.77
N ARG A 78 4.32 -2.62 6.95
CA ARG A 78 3.28 -1.59 6.86
C ARG A 78 1.97 -2.16 6.30
N TYR A 79 2.06 -3.00 5.27
CA TYR A 79 0.91 -3.68 4.68
C TYR A 79 0.20 -4.55 5.72
N ASN A 80 0.93 -5.43 6.41
CA ASN A 80 0.34 -6.31 7.42
C ASN A 80 -0.23 -5.52 8.61
N LYS A 81 0.41 -4.41 9.00
CA LYS A 81 -0.14 -3.50 10.01
C LYS A 81 -1.49 -2.92 9.58
N ALA A 82 -1.59 -2.37 8.37
CA ALA A 82 -2.84 -1.83 7.83
C ALA A 82 -3.93 -2.88 7.58
N ALA A 83 -3.56 -4.15 7.41
CA ALA A 83 -4.52 -5.25 7.28
C ALA A 83 -5.03 -5.76 8.64
N TYR A 84 -4.25 -5.56 9.71
CA TYR A 84 -4.56 -6.02 11.06
C TYR A 84 -5.43 -5.02 11.85
N GLU A 85 -5.21 -3.72 11.65
CA GLU A 85 -5.95 -2.64 12.33
C GLU A 85 -7.37 -2.42 11.77
#